data_AF-A0A7W0CBG3-F1
#
_entry.id   AF-A0A7W0CBG3-F1
#
_cell.length_a   1.000
_cell.length_b   1.000
_cell.length_c   1.000
_cell.angle_alpha   90.00
_cell.angle_beta   90.00
_cell.angle_gamma   90.00
#
_symmetry.space_group_name_H-M   'P 1'
#
loop_
_entity.id
_entity.type
_entity.pdbx_description
1 polymer ?
#
loop_
_entity_poly.entity_id
_entity_poly.type
_entity_poly.pdbx_seq_one_letter_code
_entity_poly.pdbx_strand_id
1 'polypeptide(L)'
;MILARDVKDAAGRLLAPSGQKVNDKLIRIFKIWGVGDVHVRLPDEASGSQPDADTYVPEEIRQKAEDVVRYRFQFNDLNDPFVAALFQLSVDRKARRLFNNPNAGAGYKHLQDRPDSGRKPVRTRPQKVNVESLIHRTLRLGTLPDIYYKTISAINNPDASLDDIAGIVSKDTTLSAKVLQLVNSSFYSLRQKVDTLTWALALIGTNQLMTIVSGVSAVSLFKNIPSRLINMASFWEHSIACGTAARLISGYFPQRIEAERFFVAGLLHDIGRLILVQNLPEQYFQIFRQVKCEELFLFTAEEEVFGSDHSHIGAALARHWNLPDRLVNMIQYHHFPATQKSFFEAAIVNLADIIVNALEIGNSGEFFVPVMEPEVSENLNLDPEILHSMAHEIDFQLADIFEIIYGRIE
;
A
#
# COMPACT_ATOMS: atom_id res chain seq x y z
N MET A 1 5.92 -31.77 6.57
CA MET A 1 6.82 -30.60 6.69
C MET A 1 7.52 -30.67 8.05
N ILE A 2 8.84 -30.49 8.10
CA ILE A 2 9.64 -30.36 9.34
C ILE A 2 10.34 -29.02 9.35
N LEU A 3 10.67 -28.44 10.50
CA LEU A 3 11.43 -27.19 10.56
C LEU A 3 12.83 -27.36 9.96
N ALA A 4 13.21 -26.50 9.03
CA ALA A 4 14.53 -26.53 8.38
C ALA A 4 15.63 -25.89 9.24
N ARG A 5 15.25 -24.94 10.12
CA ARG A 5 16.14 -24.26 11.08
C ARG A 5 15.44 -24.08 12.43
N ASP A 6 16.23 -23.80 13.45
CA ASP A 6 15.74 -23.46 14.79
C ASP A 6 14.89 -22.19 14.74
N VAL A 7 13.71 -22.22 15.34
CA VAL A 7 12.83 -21.06 15.48
C VAL A 7 13.10 -20.43 16.83
N LYS A 8 13.38 -19.13 16.86
CA LYS A 8 13.70 -18.35 18.06
C LYS A 8 12.75 -17.16 18.19
N ASP A 9 12.52 -16.67 19.40
CA ASP A 9 11.79 -15.42 19.61
C ASP A 9 12.68 -14.19 19.37
N ALA A 10 12.09 -13.00 19.47
CA ALA A 10 12.78 -11.72 19.31
C ALA A 10 13.91 -11.48 20.33
N ALA A 11 13.96 -12.25 21.42
CA ALA A 11 15.03 -12.21 22.44
C ALA A 11 16.09 -13.32 22.21
N GLY A 12 16.00 -14.08 21.12
CA GLY A 12 16.94 -15.14 20.77
C GLY A 12 16.70 -16.47 21.51
N ARG A 13 15.60 -16.62 22.25
CA ARG A 13 15.26 -17.85 22.96
C ARG A 13 14.70 -18.87 21.98
N LEU A 14 15.21 -20.11 22.05
CA LEU A 14 14.73 -21.21 21.22
C LEU A 14 13.26 -21.55 21.54
N LEU A 15 12.40 -21.44 20.52
CA LEU A 15 10.97 -21.78 20.56
C LEU A 15 10.70 -23.19 20.05
N ALA A 16 11.40 -23.59 18.99
CA ALA A 16 11.30 -24.93 18.41
C ALA A 16 12.59 -25.32 17.69
N PRO A 17 13.16 -26.51 17.92
CA PRO A 17 14.36 -26.96 17.23
C PRO A 17 14.08 -27.36 15.78
N SER A 18 15.10 -27.20 14.94
CA SER A 18 15.19 -27.78 13.61
C SER A 18 14.87 -29.30 13.65
N GLY A 19 14.21 -29.79 12.60
CA GLY A 19 13.72 -31.17 12.49
C GLY A 19 12.36 -31.43 13.15
N GLN A 20 11.82 -30.50 13.94
CA GLN A 20 10.49 -30.69 14.54
C GLN A 20 9.39 -30.68 13.47
N LYS A 21 8.47 -31.66 13.54
CA LYS A 21 7.33 -31.76 12.61
C LYS A 21 6.38 -30.57 12.78
N VAL A 22 6.13 -29.87 11.68
CA VAL A 22 5.15 -28.78 11.66
C VAL A 22 3.75 -29.37 11.57
N ASN A 23 2.93 -29.08 12.57
CA ASN A 23 1.53 -29.46 12.67
C ASN A 23 0.69 -28.26 13.13
N ASP A 24 -0.64 -28.35 13.04
CA ASP A 24 -1.54 -27.23 13.38
C ASP A 24 -1.34 -26.72 14.81
N LYS A 25 -0.94 -27.59 15.74
CA LYS A 25 -0.64 -27.21 17.12
C LYS A 25 0.60 -26.33 17.20
N LEU A 26 1.66 -26.68 16.46
CA LEU A 26 2.90 -25.92 16.42
C LEU A 26 2.73 -24.58 15.71
N ILE A 27 1.97 -24.55 14.61
CA ILE A 27 1.62 -23.31 13.90
C ILE A 27 0.83 -22.36 14.81
N ARG A 28 -0.12 -22.87 15.58
CA ARG A 28 -0.88 -22.07 16.57
C ARG A 28 0.03 -21.48 17.65
N ILE A 29 1.01 -22.25 18.12
CA ILE A 29 1.98 -21.81 19.12
C ILE A 29 2.87 -20.69 18.56
N PHE A 30 3.36 -20.82 17.32
CA PHE A 30 4.12 -19.78 16.63
C PHE A 30 3.34 -18.47 16.47
N LYS A 31 2.05 -18.54 16.11
CA LYS A 31 1.18 -17.35 16.05
C LYS A 31 1.02 -16.65 17.41
N ILE A 32 0.90 -17.41 18.50
CA ILE A 32 0.81 -16.85 19.87
C ILE A 32 2.12 -16.18 20.27
N TRP A 33 3.25 -16.73 19.82
CA TRP A 33 4.58 -16.20 20.12
C TRP A 33 5.07 -15.13 19.13
N GLY A 34 4.21 -14.66 18.22
CA GLY A 34 4.54 -13.61 17.26
C GLY A 34 5.60 -14.00 16.22
N VAL A 35 5.75 -15.29 15.94
CA VAL A 35 6.66 -15.78 14.90
C VAL A 35 6.01 -15.55 13.54
N GLY A 36 6.58 -14.62 12.75
CA GLY A 36 6.05 -14.21 11.45
C GLY A 36 6.24 -15.24 10.33
N ASP A 37 7.36 -15.97 10.36
CA ASP A 37 7.71 -16.98 9.37
C ASP A 37 8.50 -18.14 10.00
N VAL A 38 8.42 -19.33 9.38
CA VAL A 38 9.24 -20.49 9.75
C VAL A 38 9.68 -21.24 8.50
N HIS A 39 10.94 -21.67 8.45
CA HIS A 39 11.45 -22.44 7.31
C HIS A 39 11.12 -23.90 7.51
N VAL A 40 10.61 -24.53 6.45
CA VAL A 40 10.25 -25.94 6.49
C VAL A 40 10.92 -26.73 5.37
N ARG A 41 11.32 -27.96 5.68
CA ARG A 41 11.74 -28.97 4.71
C ARG A 41 10.58 -29.93 4.46
N LEU A 42 10.32 -30.22 3.20
CA LEU A 42 9.37 -31.26 2.78
C LEU A 42 10.09 -32.62 2.84
N PRO A 43 9.41 -33.72 3.22
CA PRO A 43 10.00 -35.06 3.11
C PRO A 43 10.35 -35.33 1.65
N ASP A 44 11.53 -35.92 1.40
CA ASP A 44 12.02 -36.23 0.04
C ASP A 44 10.99 -37.06 -0.74
N GLU A 45 10.23 -36.41 -1.61
CA GLU A 45 9.66 -37.06 -2.79
C GLU A 45 10.70 -36.97 -3.90
N ALA A 46 11.05 -38.12 -4.46
CA ALA A 46 12.04 -38.28 -5.50
C ALA A 46 11.89 -37.18 -6.57
N SER A 47 12.96 -36.39 -6.74
CA SER A 47 13.07 -35.30 -7.71
C SER A 47 13.02 -35.84 -9.13
N GLY A 48 11.79 -36.02 -9.59
CA GLY A 48 11.38 -36.16 -10.98
C GLY A 48 10.10 -35.36 -11.19
N SER A 49 10.00 -34.17 -10.58
CA SER A 49 8.93 -33.23 -10.88
C SER A 49 9.23 -32.62 -12.25
N GLN A 50 8.51 -33.08 -13.27
CA GLN A 50 8.15 -32.19 -14.36
C GLN A 50 7.60 -30.90 -13.73
N PRO A 51 7.96 -29.71 -14.21
CA PRO A 51 7.40 -28.47 -13.69
C PRO A 51 5.88 -28.59 -13.73
N ASP A 52 5.21 -28.33 -12.60
CA ASP A 52 3.76 -28.32 -12.49
C ASP A 52 3.19 -27.58 -13.69
N ALA A 53 2.30 -28.23 -14.45
CA ALA A 53 1.73 -27.68 -15.68
C ALA A 53 1.06 -26.29 -15.46
N ASP A 54 0.71 -25.96 -14.21
CA ASP A 54 0.15 -24.68 -13.78
C ASP A 54 1.18 -23.55 -13.54
N THR A 55 2.49 -23.82 -13.64
CA THR A 55 3.57 -22.81 -13.45
C THR A 55 4.46 -22.59 -14.67
N TYR A 56 4.27 -23.36 -15.74
CA TYR A 56 5.07 -23.21 -16.94
C TYR A 56 4.68 -21.94 -17.72
N VAL A 57 5.65 -21.02 -17.88
CA VAL A 57 5.54 -19.89 -18.80
C VAL A 57 6.60 -20.04 -19.89
N PRO A 58 6.24 -19.99 -21.19
CA PRO A 58 7.21 -20.06 -22.28
C PRO A 58 8.32 -19.01 -22.16
N GLU A 59 9.56 -19.40 -22.48
CA GLU A 59 10.73 -18.53 -22.33
C GLU A 59 10.61 -17.22 -23.12
N GLU A 60 9.99 -17.26 -24.32
CA GLU A 60 9.71 -16.05 -25.10
C GLU A 60 8.80 -15.05 -24.39
N ILE A 61 7.84 -15.54 -23.60
CA ILE A 61 6.92 -14.70 -22.82
C ILE A 61 7.64 -14.17 -21.58
N ARG A 62 8.50 -15.00 -20.97
CA ARG A 62 9.34 -14.58 -19.85
C ARG A 62 10.32 -13.48 -20.26
N GLN A 63 10.99 -13.61 -21.40
CA GLN A 63 11.89 -12.57 -21.92
C GLN A 63 11.14 -11.25 -22.18
N LYS A 64 9.96 -11.31 -22.81
CA LYS A 64 9.11 -10.12 -23.01
C LYS A 64 8.71 -9.48 -21.68
N ALA A 65 8.39 -10.28 -20.68
CA ALA A 65 8.08 -9.79 -19.34
C ALA A 65 9.30 -9.09 -18.71
N GLU A 66 10.48 -9.71 -18.81
CA GLU A 66 11.73 -9.16 -18.31
C GLU A 66 12.07 -7.82 -18.95
N ASP A 67 11.93 -7.68 -20.27
CA ASP A 67 12.21 -6.40 -20.97
C ASP A 67 11.31 -5.26 -20.45
N VAL A 68 10.02 -5.55 -20.23
CA VAL A 68 9.06 -4.58 -19.68
C VAL A 68 9.40 -4.22 -18.24
N VAL A 69 9.70 -5.21 -17.40
CA VAL A 69 10.03 -5.00 -15.98
C VAL A 69 11.35 -4.25 -15.86
N ARG A 70 12.36 -4.60 -16.66
CA ARG A 70 13.67 -3.92 -16.70
C ARG A 70 13.54 -2.45 -17.05
N TYR A 71 12.68 -2.10 -17.99
CA TYR A 71 12.39 -0.70 -18.31
C TYR A 71 11.74 0.04 -17.12
N ARG A 72 10.85 -0.61 -16.37
CA ARG A 72 10.24 0.00 -15.17
C ARG A 72 11.23 0.15 -14.00
N PHE A 73 12.18 -0.76 -13.88
CA PHE A 73 13.24 -0.76 -12.86
C PHE A 73 14.48 0.04 -13.27
N GLN A 74 14.47 0.80 -14.37
CA GLN A 74 15.69 1.40 -14.93
C GLN A 74 16.43 2.38 -14.01
N PHE A 75 15.77 2.88 -12.96
CA PHE A 75 16.37 3.76 -11.94
C PHE A 75 16.77 3.03 -10.65
N ASN A 76 16.54 1.73 -10.56
CA ASN A 76 16.82 0.92 -9.37
C ASN A 76 18.16 0.17 -9.52
N ASP A 77 18.88 0.02 -8.39
CA ASP A 77 20.13 -0.75 -8.36
C ASP A 77 19.83 -2.25 -8.16
N LEU A 78 20.00 -3.04 -9.23
CA LEU A 78 19.81 -4.49 -9.19
C LEU A 78 20.96 -5.25 -8.50
N ASN A 79 21.99 -4.55 -7.99
CA ASN A 79 23.00 -5.17 -7.12
C ASN A 79 22.52 -5.28 -5.67
N ASP A 80 21.52 -4.50 -5.26
CA ASP A 80 20.87 -4.67 -3.96
C ASP A 80 20.10 -6.01 -3.95
N PRO A 81 20.36 -6.91 -2.98
CA PRO A 81 19.72 -8.23 -2.95
C PRO A 81 18.18 -8.20 -2.85
N PHE A 82 17.64 -7.21 -2.14
CA PHE A 82 16.20 -7.05 -1.97
C PHE A 82 15.56 -6.55 -3.27
N VAL A 83 16.16 -5.54 -3.90
CA VAL A 83 15.71 -5.02 -5.20
C VAL A 83 15.81 -6.10 -6.28
N ALA A 84 16.89 -6.87 -6.31
CA ALA A 84 17.08 -7.97 -7.25
C ALA A 84 16.00 -9.06 -7.11
N ALA A 85 15.67 -9.45 -5.87
CA ALA A 85 14.60 -10.41 -5.61
C ALA A 85 13.22 -9.85 -5.99
N LEU A 86 12.96 -8.57 -5.70
CA LEU A 86 11.72 -7.89 -6.09
C LEU A 86 11.58 -7.80 -7.61
N PHE A 87 12.68 -7.54 -8.32
CA PHE A 87 12.74 -7.58 -9.78
C PHE A 87 12.35 -8.97 -10.31
N GLN A 88 12.95 -10.04 -9.80
CA GLN A 88 12.62 -11.41 -10.23
C GLN A 88 11.15 -11.78 -9.98
N LEU A 89 10.63 -11.44 -8.80
CA LEU A 89 9.21 -11.64 -8.47
C LEU A 89 8.29 -10.85 -9.43
N SER A 90 8.69 -9.65 -9.82
CA SER A 90 7.95 -8.82 -10.78
C SER A 90 7.96 -9.42 -12.19
N VAL A 91 9.11 -9.96 -12.63
CA VAL A 91 9.23 -10.70 -13.90
C VAL A 91 8.31 -11.91 -13.91
N ASP A 92 8.34 -12.73 -12.86
CA ASP A 92 7.53 -13.95 -12.79
C ASP A 92 6.02 -13.62 -12.78
N ARG A 93 5.60 -12.59 -12.04
CA ARG A 93 4.20 -12.13 -12.05
C ARG A 93 3.78 -11.59 -13.41
N LYS A 94 4.62 -10.77 -14.05
CA LYS A 94 4.34 -10.23 -15.38
C LYS A 94 4.24 -11.35 -16.42
N ALA A 95 5.17 -12.31 -16.38
CA ALA A 95 5.20 -13.44 -17.30
C ALA A 95 3.90 -14.27 -17.20
N ARG A 96 3.44 -14.57 -15.97
CA ARG A 96 2.16 -15.25 -15.74
C ARG A 96 0.97 -14.44 -16.25
N ARG A 97 0.94 -13.12 -16.03
CA ARG A 97 -0.13 -12.24 -16.54
C ARG A 97 -0.19 -12.21 -18.07
N LEU A 98 0.97 -12.08 -18.73
CA LEU A 98 1.06 -12.09 -20.20
C LEU A 98 0.68 -13.46 -20.78
N PHE A 99 1.02 -14.56 -20.10
CA PHE A 99 0.63 -15.90 -20.51
C PHE A 99 -0.88 -16.11 -20.41
N ASN A 100 -1.49 -15.76 -19.27
CA ASN A 100 -2.92 -15.96 -19.02
C ASN A 100 -3.81 -14.99 -19.81
N ASN A 101 -3.30 -13.80 -20.10
CA ASN A 101 -3.99 -12.80 -20.89
C ASN A 101 -2.97 -12.02 -21.73
N PRO A 102 -2.75 -12.42 -22.99
CA PRO A 102 -1.80 -11.75 -23.90
C PRO A 102 -2.10 -10.26 -24.10
N ASN A 103 -3.34 -9.84 -23.85
CA ASN A 103 -3.79 -8.45 -23.89
C ASN A 103 -3.73 -7.76 -22.51
N ALA A 104 -3.31 -8.40 -21.42
CA ALA A 104 -3.22 -7.78 -20.09
C ALA A 104 -2.17 -6.66 -20.03
N GLY A 105 -1.22 -6.63 -20.96
CA GLY A 105 -0.40 -5.44 -21.17
C GLY A 105 -1.26 -4.21 -21.53
N ALA A 106 -2.36 -4.39 -22.26
CA ALA A 106 -3.14 -3.31 -22.84
C ALA A 106 -3.95 -2.45 -21.85
N GLY A 107 -4.03 -2.81 -20.55
CA GLY A 107 -4.63 -1.95 -19.52
C GLY A 107 -3.90 -0.61 -19.36
N TYR A 108 -2.66 -0.56 -19.84
CA TYR A 108 -1.85 0.64 -19.97
C TYR A 108 -1.85 1.20 -21.39
N LYS A 109 -2.79 0.87 -22.29
CA LYS A 109 -2.73 1.33 -23.70
C LYS A 109 -2.56 2.84 -23.85
N HIS A 110 -3.14 3.65 -22.96
CA HIS A 110 -2.92 5.10 -22.98
C HIS A 110 -1.51 5.53 -22.47
N LEU A 111 -0.81 4.67 -21.73
CA LEU A 111 0.54 4.86 -21.18
C LEU A 111 1.62 3.96 -21.84
N GLN A 112 1.27 3.02 -22.72
CA GLN A 112 2.19 2.06 -23.37
C GLN A 112 2.63 2.46 -24.77
N ASP A 113 1.93 3.40 -25.42
CA ASP A 113 2.43 3.96 -26.67
C ASP A 113 3.74 4.69 -26.37
N ARG A 114 4.90 4.02 -26.48
CA ARG A 114 6.22 4.70 -26.49
C ARG A 114 6.02 6.02 -27.22
N PRO A 115 6.40 7.18 -26.62
CA PRO A 115 6.16 8.45 -27.26
C PRO A 115 6.59 8.31 -28.71
N ASP A 116 5.66 8.58 -29.63
CA ASP A 116 5.94 8.57 -31.06
C ASP A 116 7.27 9.31 -31.24
N SER A 117 8.32 8.56 -31.61
CA SER A 117 9.74 8.89 -31.37
C SER A 117 10.24 10.17 -32.07
N GLY A 118 9.33 10.95 -32.65
CA GLY A 118 9.57 12.26 -33.27
C GLY A 118 8.79 13.45 -32.68
N ARG A 119 7.88 13.29 -31.70
CA ARG A 119 7.19 14.44 -31.09
C ARG A 119 7.98 14.98 -29.91
N LYS A 120 8.53 16.19 -30.06
CA LYS A 120 9.19 16.92 -28.95
C LYS A 120 8.23 17.02 -27.76
N PRO A 121 8.70 16.74 -26.52
CA PRO A 121 7.87 16.88 -25.34
C PRO A 121 7.40 18.34 -25.23
N VAL A 122 6.09 18.52 -25.10
CA VAL A 122 5.53 19.81 -24.71
C VAL A 122 5.71 19.90 -23.21
N ARG A 123 6.82 20.50 -22.76
CA ARG A 123 7.02 20.79 -21.33
C ARG A 123 5.87 21.65 -20.84
N THR A 124 5.24 21.20 -19.76
CA THR A 124 4.17 21.98 -19.13
C THR A 124 4.80 23.24 -18.54
N ARG A 125 4.17 24.39 -18.76
CA ARG A 125 4.69 25.65 -18.20
C ARG A 125 4.55 25.61 -16.68
N PRO A 126 5.58 25.99 -15.91
CA PRO A 126 5.46 26.14 -14.47
C PRO A 126 4.32 27.09 -14.10
N GLN A 127 3.42 26.59 -13.25
CA GLN A 127 2.29 27.28 -12.67
C GLN A 127 2.27 26.95 -11.17
N LYS A 128 3.02 27.74 -10.38
CA LYS A 128 3.07 27.55 -8.93
C LYS A 128 1.67 27.57 -8.33
N VAL A 129 1.33 26.51 -7.60
CA VAL A 129 0.04 26.38 -6.93
C VAL A 129 0.13 26.91 -5.50
N ASN A 130 -0.97 27.46 -5.01
CA ASN A 130 -1.13 27.73 -3.59
C ASN A 130 -1.85 26.52 -2.96
N VAL A 131 -1.12 25.73 -2.17
CA VAL A 131 -1.61 24.48 -1.56
C VAL A 131 -2.85 24.73 -0.70
N GLU A 132 -2.86 25.79 0.10
CA GLU A 132 -4.00 26.14 0.96
C GLU A 132 -5.25 26.47 0.12
N SER A 133 -5.09 27.21 -0.99
CA SER A 133 -6.18 27.48 -1.92
C SER A 133 -6.70 26.21 -2.60
N LEU A 134 -5.85 25.23 -2.92
CA LEU A 134 -6.28 23.97 -3.52
C LEU A 134 -7.08 23.14 -2.51
N ILE A 135 -6.63 23.10 -1.26
CA ILE A 135 -7.36 22.42 -0.18
C ILE A 135 -8.73 23.07 0.03
N HIS A 136 -8.81 24.41 0.14
CA HIS A 136 -10.09 25.09 0.29
C HIS A 136 -11.08 24.86 -0.87
N ARG A 137 -10.58 24.75 -2.12
CA ARG A 137 -11.43 24.41 -3.28
C ARG A 137 -11.92 22.98 -3.20
N THR A 138 -11.05 22.05 -2.81
CA THR A 138 -11.38 20.63 -2.64
C THR A 138 -12.38 20.43 -1.51
N LEU A 139 -12.26 21.15 -0.40
CA LEU A 139 -13.15 21.03 0.75
C LEU A 139 -14.58 21.48 0.49
N ARG A 140 -14.85 22.21 -0.62
CA ARG A 140 -16.23 22.42 -1.08
C ARG A 140 -16.93 21.12 -1.49
N LEU A 141 -16.18 20.03 -1.67
CA LEU A 141 -16.67 18.71 -2.04
C LEU A 141 -16.92 17.80 -0.83
N GLY A 142 -16.37 18.16 0.34
CA GLY A 142 -16.66 17.47 1.59
C GLY A 142 -15.52 17.60 2.60
N THR A 143 -15.89 17.79 3.86
CA THR A 143 -15.04 17.54 5.02
C THR A 143 -15.19 16.07 5.43
N LEU A 144 -14.34 15.57 6.32
CA LEU A 144 -14.68 14.36 7.05
C LEU A 144 -16.08 14.52 7.69
N PRO A 145 -16.90 13.46 7.75
CA PRO A 145 -18.26 13.58 8.27
C PRO A 145 -18.26 14.12 9.70
N ASP A 146 -19.31 14.84 10.12
CA ASP A 146 -19.47 15.33 11.50
C ASP A 146 -19.23 14.25 12.56
N ILE A 147 -19.53 13.00 12.20
CA ILE A 147 -19.31 11.85 13.06
C ILE A 147 -17.85 11.69 13.43
N TYR A 148 -16.92 11.96 12.51
CA TYR A 148 -15.48 11.89 12.75
C TYR A 148 -15.07 12.85 13.86
N TYR A 149 -15.41 14.13 13.73
CA TYR A 149 -15.03 15.17 14.69
C TYR A 149 -15.67 14.94 16.07
N LYS A 150 -16.94 14.48 16.10
CA LYS A 150 -17.62 14.10 17.34
C LYS A 150 -16.92 12.92 18.02
N THR A 151 -16.47 11.92 17.25
CA THR A 151 -15.78 10.76 17.83
C THR A 151 -14.37 11.12 18.32
N ILE A 152 -13.60 11.94 17.59
CA ILE A 152 -12.31 12.46 18.07
C ILE A 152 -12.49 13.25 19.37
N SER A 153 -13.50 14.12 19.43
CA SER A 153 -13.82 14.87 20.66
C SER A 153 -14.17 13.95 21.82
N ALA A 154 -14.88 12.84 21.57
CA ALA A 154 -15.21 11.87 22.60
C ALA A 154 -13.98 11.08 23.07
N ILE A 155 -13.06 10.71 22.16
CA ILE A 155 -11.85 9.97 22.53
C ILE A 155 -10.89 10.81 23.37
N ASN A 156 -10.83 12.11 23.11
CA ASN A 156 -10.03 13.04 23.91
C ASN A 156 -10.70 13.44 25.23
N ASN A 157 -11.94 13.00 25.48
CA ASN A 157 -12.63 13.25 26.74
C ASN A 157 -12.27 12.13 27.75
N PRO A 158 -11.60 12.45 28.87
CA PRO A 158 -11.22 11.45 29.88
C PRO A 158 -12.42 10.74 30.53
N ASP A 159 -13.63 11.33 30.45
CA ASP A 159 -14.85 10.79 31.04
C ASP A 159 -15.68 9.94 30.06
N ALA A 160 -15.29 9.84 28.79
CA ALA A 160 -16.04 9.09 27.78
C ALA A 160 -15.78 7.58 27.87
N SER A 161 -16.86 6.79 27.86
CA SER A 161 -16.78 5.32 27.79
C SER A 161 -16.65 4.82 26.34
N LEU A 162 -16.29 3.54 26.18
CA LEU A 162 -16.31 2.89 24.87
C LEU A 162 -17.71 2.85 24.26
N ASP A 163 -18.75 2.75 25.09
CA ASP A 163 -20.14 2.76 24.63
C ASP A 163 -20.56 4.15 24.14
N ASP A 164 -20.05 5.23 24.75
CA ASP A 164 -20.28 6.59 24.26
C ASP A 164 -19.68 6.77 22.86
N ILE A 165 -18.45 6.30 22.66
CA ILE A 165 -17.74 6.36 21.39
C ILE A 165 -18.46 5.50 20.34
N ALA A 166 -18.83 4.26 20.67
CA ALA A 166 -19.61 3.37 19.82
C ALA A 166 -20.97 3.99 19.46
N GLY A 167 -21.62 4.65 20.42
CA GLY A 167 -22.89 5.36 20.25
C GLY A 167 -22.80 6.54 19.31
N ILE A 168 -21.62 7.15 19.16
CA ILE A 168 -21.39 8.19 18.15
C ILE A 168 -21.21 7.53 16.79
N VAL A 169 -20.26 6.60 16.63
CA VAL A 169 -19.96 5.96 15.33
C VAL A 169 -21.20 5.26 14.75
N SER A 170 -21.99 4.60 15.59
CA SER A 170 -23.22 3.87 15.19
C SER A 170 -24.30 4.73 14.51
N LYS A 171 -24.23 6.07 14.65
CA LYS A 171 -25.16 6.99 13.96
C LYS A 171 -24.92 7.03 12.45
N ASP A 172 -23.73 6.65 11.98
CA ASP A 172 -23.45 6.42 10.57
C ASP A 172 -23.45 4.90 10.30
N THR A 173 -24.57 4.39 9.80
CA THR A 173 -24.77 2.96 9.58
C THR A 173 -23.85 2.40 8.50
N THR A 174 -23.51 3.20 7.49
CA THR A 174 -22.60 2.78 6.42
C THR A 174 -21.16 2.70 6.91
N LEU A 175 -20.70 3.72 7.64
CA LEU A 175 -19.37 3.69 8.27
C LEU A 175 -19.26 2.54 9.27
N SER A 176 -20.28 2.36 10.11
CA SER A 176 -20.33 1.29 11.12
C SER A 176 -20.23 -0.09 10.48
N ALA A 177 -20.97 -0.33 9.40
CA ALA A 177 -20.91 -1.59 8.66
C ALA A 177 -19.52 -1.83 8.07
N LYS A 178 -18.90 -0.82 7.44
CA LYS A 178 -17.55 -0.93 6.88
C LYS A 178 -16.50 -1.20 7.94
N VAL A 179 -16.60 -0.53 9.09
CA VAL A 179 -15.70 -0.76 10.22
C VAL A 179 -15.82 -2.20 10.69
N LEU A 180 -17.03 -2.69 10.99
CA LEU A 180 -17.25 -4.07 11.43
C LEU A 180 -16.80 -5.10 10.37
N GLN A 181 -17.04 -4.84 9.09
CA GLN A 181 -16.56 -5.69 8.00
C GLN A 181 -15.03 -5.73 7.97
N LEU A 182 -14.36 -4.58 8.11
CA LEU A 182 -12.90 -4.53 8.15
C LEU A 182 -12.35 -5.27 9.37
N VAL A 183 -12.93 -5.08 10.56
CA VAL A 183 -12.56 -5.83 11.78
C VAL A 183 -12.68 -7.34 11.58
N ASN A 184 -13.67 -7.79 10.82
CA ASN A 184 -13.89 -9.20 10.52
C ASN A 184 -13.15 -9.72 9.28
N SER A 185 -12.40 -8.87 8.59
CA SER A 185 -11.70 -9.26 7.37
C SER A 185 -10.45 -10.09 7.67
N SER A 186 -9.88 -10.68 6.62
CA SER A 186 -8.57 -11.35 6.65
C SER A 186 -7.49 -10.48 7.30
N PHE A 187 -7.64 -9.15 7.27
CA PHE A 187 -6.79 -8.17 7.94
C PHE A 187 -6.48 -8.51 9.41
N TYR A 188 -7.50 -8.91 10.20
CA TYR A 188 -7.37 -9.22 11.63
C TYR A 188 -7.36 -10.72 11.93
N SER A 189 -7.74 -11.57 10.96
CA SER A 189 -7.71 -13.03 11.10
C SER A 189 -8.35 -13.55 12.40
N LEU A 190 -9.49 -12.97 12.79
CA LEU A 190 -10.17 -13.27 14.06
C LEU A 190 -10.81 -14.66 14.06
N ARG A 191 -10.77 -15.33 15.22
CA ARG A 191 -11.41 -16.65 15.41
C ARG A 191 -12.92 -16.56 15.57
N GLN A 192 -13.40 -15.46 16.14
CA GLN A 192 -14.81 -15.18 16.35
C GLN A 192 -15.15 -13.85 15.68
N LYS A 193 -16.32 -13.81 15.04
CA LYS A 193 -16.78 -12.60 14.37
C LYS A 193 -17.21 -11.56 15.41
N VAL A 194 -16.77 -10.33 15.20
CA VAL A 194 -17.17 -9.15 15.98
C VAL A 194 -18.45 -8.56 15.39
N ASP A 195 -19.49 -8.44 16.20
CA ASP A 195 -20.82 -7.99 15.77
C ASP A 195 -21.24 -6.64 16.38
N THR A 196 -20.43 -6.08 17.30
CA THR A 196 -20.70 -4.77 17.92
C THR A 196 -19.50 -3.82 17.83
N LEU A 197 -19.78 -2.53 17.71
CA LEU A 197 -18.74 -1.50 17.68
C LEU A 197 -18.00 -1.37 19.01
N THR A 198 -18.69 -1.55 20.14
CA THR A 198 -18.04 -1.58 21.47
C THR A 198 -17.00 -2.70 21.53
N TRP A 199 -17.30 -3.89 21.01
CA TRP A 199 -16.33 -4.98 20.98
C TRP A 199 -15.18 -4.71 20.00
N ALA A 200 -15.46 -4.12 18.83
CA ALA A 200 -14.42 -3.69 17.89
C ALA A 200 -13.46 -2.67 18.54
N LEU A 201 -14.00 -1.68 19.25
CA LEU A 201 -13.24 -0.69 20.01
C LEU A 201 -12.39 -1.32 21.12
N ALA A 202 -12.95 -2.29 21.85
CA ALA A 202 -12.23 -3.00 22.90
C ALA A 202 -11.08 -3.86 22.36
N LEU A 203 -11.25 -4.43 21.15
CA LEU A 203 -10.28 -5.30 20.52
C LEU A 203 -9.11 -4.54 19.88
N ILE A 204 -9.41 -3.46 19.13
CA ILE A 204 -8.44 -2.74 18.30
C ILE A 204 -7.92 -1.50 19.01
N GLY A 205 -8.69 -0.92 19.94
CA GLY A 205 -8.41 0.36 20.56
C GLY A 205 -9.08 1.52 19.84
N THR A 206 -9.41 2.56 20.60
CA THR A 206 -10.12 3.75 20.13
C THR A 206 -9.33 4.52 19.07
N ASN A 207 -8.03 4.72 19.30
CA ASN A 207 -7.16 5.48 18.39
C ASN A 207 -6.97 4.81 17.03
N GLN A 208 -6.79 3.49 17.03
CA GLN A 208 -6.59 2.69 15.84
C GLN A 208 -7.89 2.60 15.02
N LEU A 209 -9.03 2.42 15.69
CA LEU A 209 -10.33 2.46 15.01
C LEU A 209 -10.58 3.83 14.35
N MET A 210 -10.24 4.92 15.01
CA MET A 210 -10.38 6.26 14.41
C MET A 210 -9.47 6.50 13.22
N THR A 211 -8.27 5.94 13.28
CA THR A 211 -7.33 5.98 12.15
C THR A 211 -7.99 5.32 10.94
N ILE A 212 -8.57 4.14 11.12
CA ILE A 212 -9.32 3.41 10.07
C ILE A 212 -10.53 4.19 9.57
N VAL A 213 -11.37 4.70 10.49
CA VAL A 213 -12.55 5.51 10.14
C VAL A 213 -12.16 6.69 9.27
N SER A 214 -11.03 7.35 9.56
CA SER A 214 -10.50 8.46 8.76
C SER A 214 -10.19 8.02 7.34
N GLY A 215 -9.45 6.90 7.18
CA GLY A 215 -9.08 6.37 5.87
C GLY A 215 -10.28 5.97 5.03
N VAL A 216 -11.23 5.24 5.62
CA VAL A 216 -12.47 4.80 4.94
C VAL A 216 -13.35 5.98 4.53
N SER A 217 -13.43 7.00 5.38
CA SER A 217 -14.17 8.23 5.10
C SER A 217 -13.51 9.01 3.96
N ALA A 218 -12.18 9.14 3.97
CA ALA A 218 -11.42 9.80 2.92
C ALA A 218 -11.65 9.16 1.53
N VAL A 219 -11.66 7.82 1.45
CA VAL A 219 -11.98 7.11 0.19
C VAL A 219 -13.34 7.54 -0.36
N SER A 220 -14.33 7.68 0.53
CA SER A 220 -15.71 7.98 0.15
C SER A 220 -15.88 9.39 -0.40
N LEU A 221 -15.02 10.35 -0.01
CA LEU A 221 -15.02 11.72 -0.52
C LEU A 221 -14.55 11.82 -1.98
N PHE A 222 -13.65 10.94 -2.42
CA PHE A 222 -13.00 11.05 -3.72
C PHE A 222 -13.47 10.01 -4.76
N LYS A 223 -14.53 9.24 -4.49
CA LYS A 223 -15.03 8.21 -5.44
C LYS A 223 -15.53 8.78 -6.77
N ASN A 224 -15.98 10.03 -6.79
CA ASN A 224 -16.66 10.63 -7.95
C ASN A 224 -15.73 11.51 -8.81
N ILE A 225 -14.42 11.31 -8.74
CA ILE A 225 -13.49 11.99 -9.66
C ILE A 225 -13.69 11.40 -11.07
N PRO A 226 -13.90 12.24 -12.10
CA PRO A 226 -14.04 11.75 -13.47
C PRO A 226 -12.87 10.89 -13.91
N SER A 227 -13.16 9.68 -14.40
CA SER A 227 -12.16 8.65 -14.77
C SER A 227 -11.36 8.96 -16.05
N ARG A 228 -11.32 10.22 -16.49
CA ARG A 228 -10.62 10.63 -17.73
C ARG A 228 -9.10 10.59 -17.59
N LEU A 229 -8.58 10.82 -16.39
CA LEU A 229 -7.15 10.92 -16.12
C LEU A 229 -6.63 9.75 -15.28
N ILE A 230 -7.41 9.30 -14.30
CA ILE A 230 -7.07 8.19 -13.42
C ILE A 230 -8.25 7.23 -13.34
N ASN A 231 -7.98 5.93 -13.45
CA ASN A 231 -8.96 4.91 -13.13
C ASN A 231 -9.10 4.82 -11.60
N MET A 232 -10.24 5.24 -11.06
CA MET A 232 -10.43 5.29 -9.60
C MET A 232 -10.37 3.91 -8.94
N ALA A 233 -10.86 2.86 -9.59
CA ALA A 233 -10.74 1.51 -9.04
C ALA A 233 -9.27 1.09 -8.94
N SER A 234 -8.48 1.34 -9.99
CA SER A 234 -7.04 1.04 -10.01
C SER A 234 -6.25 1.90 -9.01
N PHE A 235 -6.63 3.17 -8.83
CA PHE A 235 -6.02 4.06 -7.83
C PHE A 235 -6.25 3.54 -6.40
N TRP A 236 -7.49 3.16 -6.08
CA TRP A 236 -7.82 2.65 -4.75
C TRP A 236 -7.29 1.24 -4.53
N GLU A 237 -7.19 0.42 -5.58
CA GLU A 237 -6.54 -0.90 -5.52
C GLU A 237 -5.07 -0.73 -5.10
N HIS A 238 -4.35 0.19 -5.75
CA HIS A 238 -2.98 0.55 -5.39
C HIS A 238 -2.89 1.07 -3.96
N SER A 239 -3.72 2.04 -3.59
CA SER A 239 -3.69 2.65 -2.25
C SER A 239 -3.96 1.64 -1.13
N ILE A 240 -4.93 0.74 -1.33
CA ILE A 240 -5.26 -0.33 -0.37
C ILE A 240 -4.15 -1.38 -0.32
N ALA A 241 -3.54 -1.71 -1.45
CA ALA A 241 -2.37 -2.59 -1.49
C ALA A 241 -1.17 -1.98 -0.76
N CYS A 242 -0.90 -0.68 -0.94
CA CYS A 242 0.16 0.05 -0.21
C CYS A 242 -0.12 0.05 1.29
N GLY A 243 -1.36 0.33 1.71
CA GLY A 243 -1.75 0.19 3.12
C GLY A 243 -1.52 -1.23 3.66
N THR A 244 -1.94 -2.24 2.91
CA THR A 244 -1.77 -3.64 3.28
C THR A 244 -0.29 -4.02 3.41
N ALA A 245 0.53 -3.66 2.42
CA ALA A 245 1.96 -3.89 2.41
C ALA A 245 2.65 -3.17 3.57
N ALA A 246 2.37 -1.87 3.79
CA ALA A 246 2.94 -1.09 4.90
C ALA A 246 2.65 -1.75 6.26
N ARG A 247 1.43 -2.27 6.43
CA ARG A 247 1.06 -3.01 7.64
C ARG A 247 1.85 -4.30 7.79
N LEU A 248 1.93 -5.12 6.74
CA LEU A 248 2.68 -6.37 6.77
C LEU A 248 4.16 -6.14 7.07
N ILE A 249 4.77 -5.14 6.42
CA ILE A 249 6.14 -4.70 6.66
C ILE A 249 6.32 -4.28 8.12
N SER A 250 5.40 -3.50 8.69
CA SER A 250 5.48 -3.09 10.10
C SER A 250 5.50 -4.26 11.08
N GLY A 251 4.90 -5.40 10.72
CA GLY A 251 4.88 -6.62 11.53
C GLY A 251 6.25 -7.27 11.73
N TYR A 252 7.22 -6.99 10.86
CA TYR A 252 8.61 -7.43 11.03
C TYR A 252 9.37 -6.62 12.10
N PHE A 253 8.75 -5.58 12.64
CA PHE A 253 9.37 -4.65 13.59
C PHE A 253 8.55 -4.53 14.89
N PRO A 254 8.58 -5.57 15.75
CA PRO A 254 7.67 -5.71 16.90
C PRO A 254 7.76 -4.60 17.97
N GLN A 255 8.78 -3.75 17.91
CA GLN A 255 8.91 -2.59 18.81
C GLN A 255 7.97 -1.42 18.46
N ARG A 256 7.22 -1.49 17.35
CA ARG A 256 6.39 -0.36 16.84
C ARG A 256 4.93 -0.79 16.57
N ILE A 257 4.14 -0.78 17.64
CA ILE A 257 2.87 -1.54 17.85
C ILE A 257 1.61 -0.85 17.24
N GLU A 258 1.72 -0.13 16.12
CA GLU A 258 0.54 0.57 15.55
C GLU A 258 0.33 0.25 14.06
N ALA A 259 0.06 -1.03 13.79
CA ALA A 259 -0.12 -1.60 12.45
C ALA A 259 -1.21 -0.87 11.62
N GLU A 260 -2.32 -0.48 12.24
CA GLU A 260 -3.43 0.24 11.60
C GLU A 260 -3.00 1.63 11.10
N ARG A 261 -2.05 2.25 11.78
CA ARG A 261 -1.52 3.56 11.37
C ARG A 261 -0.74 3.43 10.06
N PHE A 262 0.07 2.38 9.90
CA PHE A 262 0.77 2.10 8.66
C PHE A 262 -0.19 1.78 7.52
N PHE A 263 -1.25 1.02 7.81
CA PHE A 263 -2.30 0.77 6.82
C PHE A 263 -2.92 2.06 6.30
N VAL A 264 -3.32 2.97 7.21
CA VAL A 264 -3.95 4.23 6.81
C VAL A 264 -2.96 5.18 6.15
N ALA A 265 -1.69 5.19 6.56
CA ALA A 265 -0.66 5.96 5.89
C ALA A 265 -0.50 5.51 4.43
N GLY A 266 -0.37 4.20 4.18
CA GLY A 266 -0.31 3.65 2.82
C GLY A 266 -1.61 3.87 2.03
N LEU A 267 -2.78 3.83 2.67
CA LEU A 267 -4.06 4.15 2.02
C LEU A 267 -4.16 5.62 1.56
N LEU A 268 -3.54 6.54 2.30
CA LEU A 268 -3.66 7.98 2.08
C LEU A 268 -2.44 8.62 1.42
N HIS A 269 -1.34 7.89 1.21
CA HIS A 269 -0.05 8.45 0.78
C HIS A 269 -0.17 9.28 -0.52
N ASP A 270 -0.98 8.80 -1.46
CA ASP A 270 -1.18 9.40 -2.78
C ASP A 270 -2.41 10.30 -2.90
N ILE A 271 -3.12 10.60 -1.80
CA ILE A 271 -4.39 11.33 -1.85
C ILE A 271 -4.25 12.75 -2.42
N GLY A 272 -3.05 13.34 -2.34
CA GLY A 272 -2.76 14.63 -2.96
C GLY A 272 -2.87 14.61 -4.49
N ARG A 273 -2.68 13.45 -5.14
CA ARG A 273 -2.84 13.30 -6.60
C ARG A 273 -4.29 13.51 -7.00
N LEU A 274 -5.22 13.02 -6.20
CA LEU A 274 -6.66 13.21 -6.42
C LEU A 274 -7.05 14.69 -6.35
N ILE A 275 -6.44 15.46 -5.45
CA ILE A 275 -6.61 16.91 -5.38
C ILE A 275 -6.11 17.58 -6.66
N LEU A 276 -4.91 17.24 -7.12
CA LEU A 276 -4.31 17.81 -8.32
C LEU A 276 -5.13 17.49 -9.57
N VAL A 277 -5.49 16.22 -9.77
CA VAL A 277 -6.31 15.76 -10.91
C VAL A 277 -7.67 16.44 -10.93
N GLN A 278 -8.29 16.64 -9.78
CA GLN A 278 -9.62 17.23 -9.70
C GLN A 278 -9.62 18.74 -9.96
N ASN A 279 -8.60 19.45 -9.46
CA ASN A 279 -8.55 20.92 -9.54
C ASN A 279 -7.78 21.43 -10.77
N LEU A 280 -6.88 20.63 -11.33
CA LEU A 280 -5.96 20.99 -12.41
C LEU A 280 -5.88 19.89 -13.49
N PRO A 281 -7.01 19.37 -14.01
CA PRO A 281 -7.02 18.19 -14.89
C PRO A 281 -6.23 18.40 -16.18
N GLU A 282 -6.30 19.58 -16.81
CA GLU A 282 -5.59 19.85 -18.05
C GLU A 282 -4.07 19.87 -17.87
N GLN A 283 -3.59 20.46 -16.76
CA GLN A 283 -2.16 20.48 -16.41
C GLN A 283 -1.67 19.07 -16.08
N TYR A 284 -2.44 18.33 -15.29
CA TYR A 284 -2.08 16.98 -14.88
C TYR A 284 -2.03 16.01 -16.07
N PHE A 285 -2.92 16.20 -17.07
CA PHE A 285 -2.82 15.49 -18.34
C PHE A 285 -1.50 15.75 -19.07
N GLN A 286 -1.00 16.99 -19.08
CA GLN A 286 0.29 17.30 -19.68
C GLN A 286 1.45 16.72 -18.87
N ILE A 287 1.36 16.71 -17.54
CA ILE A 287 2.34 16.05 -16.66
C ILE A 287 2.44 14.56 -17.01
N PHE A 288 1.33 13.84 -17.14
CA PHE A 288 1.35 12.42 -17.54
C PHE A 288 2.03 12.19 -18.91
N ARG A 289 1.92 13.14 -19.83
CA ARG A 289 2.63 13.08 -21.11
C ARG A 289 4.11 13.41 -20.95
N GLN A 290 4.46 14.36 -20.09
CA GLN A 290 5.84 14.77 -19.84
C GLN A 290 6.64 13.63 -19.20
N VAL A 291 6.15 13.03 -18.11
CA VAL A 291 6.86 11.96 -17.37
C VAL A 291 7.20 10.76 -18.26
N LYS A 292 6.32 10.47 -19.21
CA LYS A 292 6.52 9.39 -20.18
C LYS A 292 7.57 9.72 -21.24
N CYS A 293 7.60 10.97 -21.71
CA CYS A 293 8.54 11.41 -22.73
C CYS A 293 9.94 11.68 -22.17
N GLU A 294 10.02 12.18 -20.95
CA GLU A 294 11.26 12.58 -20.29
C GLU A 294 11.79 11.51 -19.34
N GLU A 295 11.06 10.41 -19.17
CA GLU A 295 11.37 9.29 -18.27
C GLU A 295 11.64 9.78 -16.83
N LEU A 296 10.67 10.52 -16.28
CA LEU A 296 10.74 11.10 -14.94
C LEU A 296 9.70 10.46 -14.02
N PHE A 297 9.95 10.50 -12.71
CA PHE A 297 8.93 10.19 -11.72
C PHE A 297 7.86 11.29 -11.66
N LEU A 298 6.64 10.90 -11.29
CA LEU A 298 5.49 11.80 -11.29
C LEU A 298 5.67 12.97 -10.31
N PHE A 299 6.17 12.70 -9.11
CA PHE A 299 6.42 13.73 -8.11
C PHE A 299 7.44 14.78 -8.58
N THR A 300 8.40 14.39 -9.43
CA THR A 300 9.40 15.32 -9.97
C THR A 300 8.75 16.31 -10.94
N ALA A 301 7.91 15.80 -11.85
CA ALA A 301 7.18 16.65 -12.79
C ALA A 301 6.13 17.53 -12.10
N GLU A 302 5.47 17.03 -11.05
CA GLU A 302 4.58 17.83 -10.21
C GLU A 302 5.33 18.98 -9.54
N GLU A 303 6.50 18.74 -8.94
CA GLU A 303 7.31 19.77 -8.32
C GLU A 303 7.77 20.83 -9.33
N GLU A 304 8.22 20.42 -10.53
CA GLU A 304 8.62 21.34 -11.60
C GLU A 304 7.47 22.25 -12.07
N VAL A 305 6.27 21.68 -12.20
CA VAL A 305 5.12 22.39 -12.76
C VAL A 305 4.39 23.18 -11.68
N PHE A 306 4.14 22.60 -10.51
CA PHE A 306 3.29 23.19 -9.48
C PHE A 306 4.09 23.82 -8.33
N GLY A 307 5.39 23.56 -8.21
CA GLY A 307 6.20 23.97 -7.06
C GLY A 307 5.79 23.29 -5.75
N SER A 308 5.10 22.15 -5.87
CA SER A 308 4.71 21.24 -4.81
C SER A 308 4.29 19.92 -5.46
N ASP A 309 4.73 18.80 -4.91
CA ASP A 309 4.25 17.46 -5.28
C ASP A 309 2.97 17.04 -4.52
N HIS A 310 2.42 15.88 -4.90
CA HIS A 310 1.26 15.28 -4.26
C HIS A 310 1.49 14.89 -2.79
N SER A 311 2.70 14.55 -2.38
CA SER A 311 3.01 14.16 -1.00
C SER A 311 2.81 15.34 -0.04
N HIS A 312 3.26 16.53 -0.46
CA HIS A 312 3.07 17.78 0.27
C HIS A 312 1.59 18.20 0.32
N ILE A 313 0.88 18.06 -0.80
CA ILE A 313 -0.54 18.40 -0.90
C ILE A 313 -1.39 17.44 -0.05
N GLY A 314 -1.11 16.14 -0.11
CA GLY A 314 -1.77 15.11 0.69
C GLY A 314 -1.53 15.32 2.19
N ALA A 315 -0.31 15.66 2.58
CA ALA A 315 0.02 15.98 3.97
C ALA A 315 -0.71 17.25 4.45
N ALA A 316 -0.83 18.27 3.60
CA ALA A 316 -1.58 19.47 3.94
C ALA A 316 -3.10 19.19 4.08
N LEU A 317 -3.67 18.31 3.26
CA LEU A 317 -5.04 17.81 3.44
C LEU A 317 -5.17 17.04 4.77
N ALA A 318 -4.24 16.13 5.07
CA ALA A 318 -4.23 15.35 6.29
C ALA A 318 -4.18 16.24 7.56
N ARG A 319 -3.36 17.31 7.55
CA ARG A 319 -3.34 18.32 8.61
C ARG A 319 -4.67 19.03 8.74
N HIS A 320 -5.29 19.40 7.62
CA HIS A 320 -6.59 20.07 7.63
C HIS A 320 -7.68 19.18 8.24
N TRP A 321 -7.62 17.87 8.01
CA TRP A 321 -8.48 16.88 8.65
C TRP A 321 -8.13 16.59 10.11
N ASN A 322 -7.14 17.28 10.68
CA ASN A 322 -6.65 17.08 12.04
C ASN A 322 -6.18 15.64 12.30
N LEU A 323 -5.58 15.00 11.28
CA LEU A 323 -4.97 13.69 11.44
C LEU A 323 -3.67 13.81 12.28
N PRO A 324 -3.32 12.78 13.09
CA PRO A 324 -2.08 12.75 13.85
C PRO A 324 -0.83 13.09 13.04
N ASP A 325 0.09 13.88 13.62
CA ASP A 325 1.33 14.32 12.96
C ASP A 325 2.17 13.18 12.39
N ARG A 326 2.15 12.01 13.03
CA ARG A 326 2.86 10.83 12.52
C ARG A 326 2.29 10.34 11.18
N LEU A 327 0.97 10.36 11.01
CA LEU A 327 0.33 10.05 9.71
C LEU A 327 0.67 11.11 8.68
N VAL A 328 0.59 12.39 9.06
CA VAL A 328 0.95 13.52 8.19
C VAL A 328 2.39 13.38 7.69
N ASN A 329 3.33 13.03 8.58
CA ASN A 329 4.73 12.86 8.22
C ASN A 329 4.95 11.66 7.29
N MET A 330 4.30 10.52 7.56
CA MET A 330 4.38 9.38 6.65
C MET A 330 3.87 9.73 5.25
N ILE A 331 2.76 10.47 5.15
CA ILE A 331 2.22 10.93 3.86
C ILE A 331 3.17 11.92 3.19
N GLN A 332 3.76 12.87 3.92
CA GLN A 332 4.63 13.88 3.31
C GLN A 332 5.95 13.30 2.81
N TYR A 333 6.54 12.35 3.54
CA TYR A 333 7.93 11.96 3.33
C TYR A 333 8.08 10.55 2.73
N HIS A 334 7.00 9.98 2.18
CA HIS A 334 7.05 8.63 1.61
C HIS A 334 7.94 8.51 0.36
N HIS A 335 8.24 9.60 -0.37
CA HIS A 335 9.24 9.58 -1.46
C HIS A 335 10.69 9.76 -0.98
N PHE A 336 10.88 10.44 0.15
CA PHE A 336 12.21 10.83 0.67
C PHE A 336 12.32 10.61 2.19
N PRO A 337 12.20 9.37 2.67
CA PRO A 337 12.15 9.07 4.10
C PRO A 337 13.43 9.48 4.83
N ALA A 338 14.60 9.42 4.18
CA ALA A 338 15.92 9.77 4.73
C ALA A 338 15.99 11.20 5.31
N THR A 339 15.12 12.10 4.88
CA THR A 339 15.16 13.52 5.24
C THR A 339 14.59 13.83 6.63
N GLN A 340 14.03 12.84 7.36
CA GLN A 340 13.24 13.08 8.56
C GLN A 340 13.72 12.38 9.83
N LYS A 341 13.39 12.99 10.97
CA LYS A 341 13.55 12.36 12.29
C LYS A 341 12.68 11.11 12.45
N SER A 342 11.50 11.07 11.82
CA SER A 342 10.61 9.91 11.77
C SER A 342 10.88 9.02 10.56
N PHE A 343 12.16 8.93 10.14
CA PHE A 343 12.65 8.13 9.01
C PHE A 343 11.93 6.79 8.87
N PHE A 344 11.94 6.00 9.94
CA PHE A 344 11.47 4.63 9.92
C PHE A 344 9.99 4.48 9.55
N GLU A 345 9.13 5.39 10.03
CA GLU A 345 7.70 5.30 9.74
C GLU A 345 7.43 5.61 8.25
N ALA A 346 8.11 6.63 7.71
CA ALA A 346 8.02 6.97 6.29
C ALA A 346 8.68 5.90 5.40
N ALA A 347 9.79 5.29 5.85
CA ALA A 347 10.49 4.23 5.13
C ALA A 347 9.63 2.98 4.94
N ILE A 348 8.77 2.65 5.90
CA ILE A 348 7.80 1.54 5.74
C ILE A 348 6.79 1.84 4.63
N VAL A 349 6.27 3.07 4.57
CA VAL A 349 5.31 3.46 3.53
C VAL A 349 6.00 3.55 2.17
N ASN A 350 7.22 4.07 2.12
CA ASN A 350 8.07 4.08 0.92
C ASN A 350 8.29 2.66 0.38
N LEU A 351 8.72 1.72 1.23
CA LEU A 351 8.95 0.35 0.81
C LEU A 351 7.66 -0.34 0.35
N ALA A 352 6.54 -0.07 1.02
CA ALA A 352 5.23 -0.55 0.60
C ALA A 352 4.87 -0.08 -0.82
N ASP A 353 5.07 1.21 -1.10
CA ASP A 353 4.83 1.80 -2.42
C ASP A 353 5.74 1.19 -3.50
N ILE A 354 7.04 1.01 -3.20
CA ILE A 354 8.00 0.32 -4.09
C ILE A 354 7.53 -1.10 -4.42
N ILE A 355 7.19 -1.89 -3.40
CA ILE A 355 6.74 -3.27 -3.58
C ILE A 355 5.46 -3.31 -4.41
N VAL A 356 4.46 -2.48 -4.10
CA VAL A 356 3.17 -2.49 -4.80
C VAL A 356 3.29 -2.04 -6.25
N ASN A 357 4.12 -1.02 -6.54
CA ASN A 357 4.44 -0.63 -7.91
C ASN A 357 5.15 -1.76 -8.67
N ALA A 358 6.13 -2.42 -8.05
CA ALA A 358 6.84 -3.55 -8.64
C ALA A 358 5.89 -4.73 -8.96
N LEU A 359 5.00 -5.07 -8.03
CA LEU A 359 3.99 -6.13 -8.19
C LEU A 359 2.84 -5.76 -9.15
N GLU A 360 2.77 -4.50 -9.58
CA GLU A 360 1.73 -3.95 -10.45
C GLU A 360 0.32 -4.23 -9.93
N ILE A 361 0.08 -3.85 -8.69
CA ILE A 361 -1.23 -3.96 -8.05
C ILE A 361 -1.86 -2.56 -8.04
N GLY A 362 -2.91 -2.38 -8.83
CA GLY A 362 -3.45 -1.05 -9.12
C GLY A 362 -2.44 -0.12 -9.78
N ASN A 363 -2.81 1.16 -9.90
CA ASN A 363 -1.93 2.24 -10.33
C ASN A 363 -2.46 3.60 -9.89
N SER A 364 -1.61 4.41 -9.26
CA SER A 364 -1.89 5.80 -8.85
C SER A 364 -1.37 6.87 -9.81
N GLY A 365 -0.75 6.47 -10.92
CA GLY A 365 -0.23 7.32 -11.98
C GLY A 365 1.26 7.12 -12.26
N GLU A 366 1.97 6.42 -11.37
CA GLU A 366 3.41 6.18 -11.50
C GLU A 366 3.68 5.05 -12.50
N PHE A 367 4.72 5.23 -13.32
CA PHE A 367 5.08 4.26 -14.35
C PHE A 367 6.29 3.41 -13.94
N PHE A 368 7.31 4.08 -13.41
CA PHE A 368 8.55 3.45 -12.96
C PHE A 368 8.38 2.92 -11.53
N VAL A 369 9.20 1.95 -11.16
CA VAL A 369 9.27 1.55 -9.75
C VAL A 369 10.06 2.62 -8.99
N PRO A 370 9.51 3.22 -7.91
CA PRO A 370 10.24 4.20 -7.12
C PRO A 370 11.59 3.63 -6.65
N VAL A 371 12.60 4.49 -6.51
CA VAL A 371 13.95 4.05 -6.14
C VAL A 371 13.98 3.71 -4.66
N MET A 372 14.53 2.54 -4.33
CA MET A 372 14.86 2.19 -2.95
C MET A 372 16.17 2.89 -2.54
N GLU A 373 16.08 3.91 -1.68
CA GLU A 373 17.27 4.59 -1.14
C GLU A 373 18.13 3.59 -0.33
N PRO A 374 19.47 3.62 -0.42
CA PRO A 374 20.35 2.75 0.37
C PRO A 374 20.05 2.81 1.87
N GLU A 375 19.74 4.00 2.39
CA GLU A 375 19.36 4.21 3.78
C GLU A 375 18.11 3.40 4.16
N VAL A 376 17.12 3.28 3.27
CA VAL A 376 15.92 2.46 3.49
C VAL A 376 16.29 0.98 3.55
N SER A 377 17.10 0.51 2.60
CA SER A 377 17.58 -0.89 2.57
C SER A 377 18.36 -1.25 3.83
N GLU A 378 19.34 -0.43 4.21
CA GLU A 378 20.21 -0.66 5.36
C GLU A 378 19.47 -0.60 6.71
N ASN A 379 18.51 0.32 6.86
CA ASN A 379 17.81 0.50 8.14
C ASN A 379 16.62 -0.44 8.33
N LEU A 380 15.90 -0.79 7.26
CA LEU A 380 14.83 -1.79 7.35
C LEU A 380 15.41 -3.21 7.37
N ASN A 381 16.50 -3.45 6.65
CA ASN A 381 17.28 -4.69 6.66
C ASN A 381 16.39 -5.95 6.59
N LEU A 382 15.43 -5.93 5.66
CA LEU A 382 14.50 -7.03 5.46
C LEU A 382 15.13 -8.10 4.58
N ASP A 383 14.91 -9.36 4.95
CA ASP A 383 15.37 -10.50 4.17
C ASP A 383 14.58 -10.57 2.83
N PRO A 384 15.24 -10.62 1.66
CA PRO A 384 14.56 -10.74 0.37
C PRO A 384 13.63 -11.96 0.27
N GLU A 385 13.84 -13.01 1.07
CA GLU A 385 13.00 -14.21 1.08
C GLU A 385 11.54 -13.94 1.49
N ILE A 386 11.26 -12.83 2.18
CA ILE A 386 9.89 -12.46 2.60
C ILE A 386 9.01 -12.01 1.43
N LEU A 387 9.59 -11.65 0.28
CA LEU A 387 8.84 -11.01 -0.81
C LEU A 387 7.74 -11.90 -1.39
N HIS A 388 7.98 -13.20 -1.54
CA HIS A 388 6.98 -14.13 -2.07
C HIS A 388 5.79 -14.31 -1.12
N SER A 389 6.04 -14.50 0.18
CA SER A 389 4.98 -14.64 1.17
C SER A 389 4.22 -13.33 1.37
N MET A 390 4.94 -12.19 1.37
CA MET A 390 4.34 -10.87 1.44
C MET A 390 3.45 -10.57 0.24
N ALA A 391 3.90 -10.84 -0.99
CA ALA A 391 3.08 -10.64 -2.19
C ALA A 391 1.81 -11.50 -2.18
N HIS A 392 1.91 -12.74 -1.74
CA HIS A 392 0.75 -13.62 -1.57
C HIS A 392 -0.23 -13.06 -0.52
N GLU A 393 0.27 -12.58 0.62
CA GLU A 393 -0.56 -12.03 1.68
C GLU A 393 -1.22 -10.70 1.27
N ILE A 394 -0.52 -9.86 0.50
CA ILE A 394 -1.09 -8.66 -0.11
C ILE A 394 -2.26 -9.05 -1.03
N ASP A 395 -2.04 -9.97 -1.97
CA ASP A 395 -3.08 -10.41 -2.91
C ASP A 395 -4.30 -10.99 -2.16
N PHE A 396 -4.06 -11.82 -1.13
CA PHE A 396 -5.11 -12.45 -0.34
C PHE A 396 -5.98 -11.42 0.42
N GLN A 397 -5.35 -10.47 1.10
CA GLN A 397 -6.08 -9.48 1.89
C GLN A 397 -6.71 -8.39 1.03
N LEU A 398 -6.07 -8.01 -0.08
CA LEU A 398 -6.56 -6.96 -0.96
C LEU A 398 -7.96 -7.28 -1.49
N ALA A 399 -8.20 -8.52 -1.92
CA ALA A 399 -9.50 -8.93 -2.46
C ALA A 399 -10.66 -8.63 -1.49
N ASP A 400 -10.47 -8.94 -0.20
CA ASP A 400 -11.47 -8.68 0.83
C ASP A 400 -11.59 -7.18 1.16
N ILE A 401 -10.45 -6.51 1.36
CA ILE A 401 -10.41 -5.12 1.84
C ILE A 401 -10.90 -4.15 0.76
N PHE A 402 -10.56 -4.39 -0.50
CA PHE A 402 -10.98 -3.57 -1.64
C PHE A 402 -12.50 -3.48 -1.71
N GLU A 403 -13.18 -4.62 -1.60
CA GLU A 403 -14.64 -4.73 -1.59
C GLU A 403 -15.27 -3.98 -0.41
N ILE A 404 -14.65 -4.03 0.77
CA ILE A 404 -15.16 -3.35 1.98
C ILE A 404 -15.03 -1.82 1.86
N ILE A 405 -13.87 -1.35 1.42
CA ILE A 405 -13.53 0.09 1.43
C ILE A 405 -14.09 0.79 0.19
N TYR A 406 -13.76 0.27 -0.99
CA TYR A 406 -14.12 0.84 -2.28
C TYR A 406 -15.49 0.34 -2.79
N GLY A 407 -15.86 -0.90 -2.52
CA GLY A 407 -17.11 -1.51 -3.00
C GLY A 407 -16.91 -2.34 -4.26
N ARG A 408 -17.94 -3.13 -4.62
CA ARG A 408 -17.94 -3.98 -5.83
C ARG A 408 -17.74 -3.13 -7.08
N ILE A 409 -16.86 -3.59 -7.96
CA ILE A 409 -16.80 -3.10 -9.34
C ILE A 409 -18.02 -3.70 -10.06
N GLU A 410 -19.02 -2.88 -10.36
CA GLU A 410 -20.20 -3.28 -11.15
C GLU A 410 -19.89 -3.51 -12.63
#